data_AF-A0A437Q243-F1
#
_entry.id   AF-A0A437Q243-F1
#
_cell.length_a   1.000
_cell.length_b   1.000
_cell.length_c   1.000
_cell.angle_alpha   90.00
_cell.angle_beta   90.00
_cell.angle_gamma   90.00
#
_symmetry.space_group_name_H-M   'P 1'
#
loop_
_entity.id
_entity.type
_entity.pdbx_description
1 polymer ?
#
loop_
_entity_poly.entity_id
_entity_poly.type
_entity_poly.pdbx_seq_one_letter_code
_entity_poly.pdbx_strand_id
1 'polypeptide(L)'
;MSERAAPFFCPYCGDEDLRPNEQGHGAWECAACNRAFQLKFLGLLARGVSRRSASVSSSRARGGPDEGGAEHGRLLDTDFGAPEANASEEGSVQRNDGGGEEI
;
A
#
# COMPACT_ATOMS: atom_id res chain seq x y z
N MET A 1 -22.55 -16.54 -8.59
CA MET A 1 -21.67 -16.38 -7.41
C MET A 1 -21.48 -14.90 -7.19
N SER A 2 -21.81 -14.39 -6.00
CA SER A 2 -21.66 -12.95 -5.70
C SER A 2 -20.18 -12.62 -5.56
N GLU A 3 -19.59 -11.94 -6.55
CA GLU A 3 -18.16 -11.58 -6.61
C GLU A 3 -17.77 -10.45 -5.64
N ARG A 4 -18.44 -10.35 -4.49
CA ARG A 4 -18.15 -9.36 -3.44
C ARG A 4 -17.38 -10.03 -2.32
N ALA A 5 -16.05 -10.04 -2.44
CA ALA A 5 -15.20 -10.35 -1.29
C ALA A 5 -15.36 -9.23 -0.25
N ALA A 6 -15.87 -9.58 0.92
CA ALA A 6 -15.89 -8.68 2.06
C ALA A 6 -14.51 -8.67 2.73
N PRO A 7 -13.95 -7.50 3.10
CA PRO A 7 -12.82 -7.44 4.02
C PRO A 7 -13.24 -7.96 5.39
N PHE A 8 -12.35 -8.68 6.07
CA PHE A 8 -12.59 -9.16 7.44
C PHE A 8 -12.09 -8.18 8.51
N PHE A 9 -11.07 -7.37 8.20
CA PHE A 9 -10.46 -6.44 9.16
C PHE A 9 -10.30 -5.05 8.56
N CYS A 10 -10.55 -4.03 9.38
CA CYS A 10 -10.35 -2.64 8.99
C CYS A 10 -8.86 -2.37 8.72
N PRO A 11 -8.49 -1.82 7.55
CA PRO A 11 -7.09 -1.54 7.23
C PRO A 11 -6.48 -0.42 8.11
N TYR A 12 -7.29 0.29 8.88
CA TYR A 12 -6.85 1.41 9.71
C TYR A 12 -6.75 1.09 11.21
N CYS A 13 -7.66 0.29 11.78
CA CYS A 13 -7.64 -0.04 13.21
C CYS A 13 -7.57 -1.54 13.53
N GLY A 14 -7.72 -2.42 12.53
CA GLY A 14 -7.71 -3.88 12.72
C GLY A 14 -8.98 -4.48 13.31
N ASP A 15 -10.03 -3.68 13.52
CA ASP A 15 -11.33 -4.15 14.03
C ASP A 15 -12.15 -4.86 12.93
N GLU A 16 -13.10 -5.70 13.34
CA GLU A 16 -13.93 -6.55 12.46
C GLU A 16 -15.32 -5.96 12.19
N ASP A 17 -15.74 -4.87 12.86
CA ASP A 17 -17.04 -4.22 12.67
C ASP A 17 -17.06 -3.38 11.36
N LEU A 18 -17.03 -4.10 10.23
CA LEU A 18 -17.07 -3.57 8.86
C LEU A 18 -18.45 -3.74 8.23
N ARG A 19 -18.97 -2.67 7.63
CA ARG A 19 -20.28 -2.64 6.96
C ARG A 19 -20.16 -2.05 5.56
N PRO A 20 -20.96 -2.51 4.58
CA PRO A 20 -21.01 -1.87 3.28
C PRO A 20 -21.58 -0.46 3.41
N ASN A 21 -20.96 0.51 2.75
CA ASN A 21 -21.40 1.91 2.74
C ASN A 21 -22.21 2.22 1.47
N GLU A 22 -23.19 3.11 1.57
CA GLU A 22 -24.13 3.45 0.49
C GLU A 22 -23.52 4.30 -0.64
N GLN A 23 -22.31 4.85 -0.46
CA GLN A 23 -21.63 5.66 -1.48
C GLN A 23 -21.26 4.89 -2.76
N GLY A 24 -21.34 3.55 -2.76
CA GLY A 24 -21.31 2.79 -4.00
C GLY A 24 -20.77 1.36 -3.89
N HIS A 25 -20.54 0.74 -5.04
CA HIS A 25 -19.99 -0.61 -5.11
C HIS A 25 -18.59 -0.67 -4.48
N GLY A 26 -18.39 -1.61 -3.56
CA GLY A 26 -17.12 -1.79 -2.88
C GLY A 26 -16.80 -0.73 -1.83
N ALA A 27 -17.74 0.17 -1.50
CA ALA A 27 -17.60 1.08 -0.37
C ALA A 27 -17.86 0.36 0.95
N TRP A 28 -17.03 0.64 1.95
CA TRP A 28 -17.07 0.04 3.28
C TRP A 28 -16.82 1.10 4.34
N GLU A 29 -17.40 0.89 5.51
CA GLU A 29 -17.17 1.70 6.70
C GLU A 29 -16.85 0.81 7.90
N CYS A 30 -16.01 1.32 8.80
CA CYS A 30 -15.71 0.69 10.08
C CYS A 30 -16.41 1.46 11.21
N ALA A 31 -17.26 0.79 11.98
CA ALA A 31 -17.97 1.42 13.09
C ALA A 31 -17.06 1.72 14.29
N ALA A 32 -15.97 0.94 14.48
CA ALA A 32 -15.05 1.12 15.61
C ALA A 32 -14.21 2.41 15.51
N CYS A 33 -13.72 2.76 14.31
CA CYS A 33 -12.91 3.96 14.10
C CYS A 33 -13.57 5.02 13.21
N ASN A 34 -14.81 4.81 12.79
CA ASN A 34 -15.64 5.71 11.99
C ASN A 34 -14.97 6.19 10.67
N ARG A 35 -14.27 5.29 9.97
CA ARG A 35 -13.63 5.56 8.67
C ARG A 35 -14.34 4.82 7.55
N ALA A 36 -14.57 5.53 6.44
CA ALA A 36 -15.06 4.96 5.19
C ALA A 36 -13.92 4.81 4.17
N PHE A 37 -13.95 3.75 3.37
CA PHE A 37 -12.97 3.44 2.33
C PHE A 37 -13.60 2.63 1.20
N GLN A 38 -12.94 2.58 0.04
CA GLN A 38 -13.42 1.81 -1.11
C GLN A 38 -12.40 0.75 -1.54
N LEU A 39 -12.89 -0.46 -1.79
CA LEU A 39 -12.10 -1.58 -2.31
C LEU A 39 -12.38 -1.79 -3.80
N LYS A 40 -11.32 -2.11 -4.54
CA LYS A 40 -11.40 -2.41 -5.96
C LYS A 40 -10.65 -3.70 -6.26
N PHE A 41 -11.35 -4.65 -6.89
CA PHE A 41 -10.69 -5.81 -7.49
C PHE A 41 -10.00 -5.38 -8.79
N LEU A 42 -8.67 -5.57 -8.84
CA LEU A 42 -7.86 -5.20 -10.02
C LEU A 42 -7.66 -6.35 -11.01
N GLY A 43 -8.11 -7.57 -10.67
CA GLY A 43 -7.80 -8.79 -11.42
C GLY A 43 -6.69 -9.62 -10.77
N LEU A 44 -6.30 -10.70 -11.44
CA LEU A 44 -5.16 -11.53 -11.03
C LEU A 44 -3.86 -10.92 -11.56
N LEU A 45 -2.86 -10.75 -10.68
CA LEU A 45 -1.54 -10.27 -11.09
C LEU A 45 -0.82 -11.31 -11.95
N ALA A 46 -0.02 -10.86 -12.93
CA ALA A 46 0.70 -11.73 -13.86
C ALA A 46 1.59 -12.79 -13.18
N ARG A 47 2.16 -12.47 -12.02
CA ARG A 47 2.96 -13.42 -11.21
C ARG A 47 2.12 -14.63 -10.72
N GLY A 48 0.84 -14.42 -10.45
CA GLY A 48 -0.08 -15.46 -10.01
C GLY A 48 -0.68 -16.30 -11.14
N VAL A 49 -0.62 -15.82 -12.39
CA VAL A 49 -1.11 -16.54 -13.58
C VAL A 49 -0.01 -17.29 -14.32
N SER A 50 1.24 -17.29 -13.81
CA SER A 50 2.36 -17.99 -14.45
C SER A 50 1.95 -19.42 -14.71
N ARG A 51 1.58 -19.69 -15.98
CA ARG A 51 1.20 -21.01 -16.41
C ARG A 51 2.42 -21.85 -16.05
N ARG A 52 2.23 -22.92 -15.29
CA ARG A 52 3.13 -24.07 -15.38
C ARG A 52 3.01 -24.53 -16.83
N SER A 53 3.68 -23.81 -17.72
CA SER A 53 4.05 -24.31 -19.02
C SER A 53 4.91 -25.48 -18.64
N ALA A 54 4.33 -26.68 -18.76
CA ALA A 54 5.09 -27.90 -18.85
C ALA A 54 6.24 -27.56 -19.79
N SER A 55 7.41 -27.39 -19.20
CA SER A 55 8.66 -27.36 -19.94
C SER A 55 8.70 -28.74 -20.56
N VAL A 56 8.22 -28.83 -21.80
CA VAL A 56 8.62 -29.90 -22.69
C VAL A 56 10.13 -29.72 -22.78
N SER A 57 10.84 -30.47 -21.95
CA SER A 57 12.27 -30.69 -22.08
C SER A 57 12.44 -31.42 -23.41
N SER A 58 12.44 -30.66 -24.50
CA SER A 58 12.92 -31.12 -25.79
C SER A 58 14.44 -31.09 -25.71
N SER A 59 15.01 -31.97 -24.89
CA SER A 59 16.45 -32.18 -24.78
C SER A 59 16.93 -33.03 -25.96
N ARG A 60 17.00 -32.42 -27.14
CA ARG A 60 17.88 -32.79 -28.26
C ARG A 60 18.14 -31.49 -29.05
N ALA A 61 19.33 -30.94 -29.25
CA ALA A 61 20.75 -31.26 -29.01
C ALA A 61 21.50 -29.88 -29.13
N ARG A 62 22.76 -29.60 -28.80
CA ARG A 62 24.07 -30.29 -28.82
C ARG A 62 25.05 -29.51 -27.90
N GLY A 63 26.16 -30.15 -27.48
CA GLY A 63 27.33 -29.47 -26.88
C GLY A 63 28.06 -28.55 -27.87
N GLY A 64 29.08 -27.76 -27.50
CA GLY A 64 29.95 -27.73 -26.31
C GLY A 64 30.54 -26.31 -26.09
N PRO A 65 31.86 -26.15 -25.85
CA PRO A 65 32.42 -25.90 -24.50
C PRO A 65 33.04 -24.49 -24.29
N ASP A 66 33.33 -24.18 -23.02
CA ASP A 66 34.48 -23.39 -22.46
C ASP A 66 34.69 -21.91 -22.92
N GLU A 67 35.17 -20.90 -22.18
CA GLU A 67 35.42 -20.50 -20.79
C GLU A 67 35.45 -18.93 -20.78
N GLY A 68 35.39 -18.28 -19.61
CA GLY A 68 36.11 -17.01 -19.42
C GLY A 68 35.31 -15.75 -19.07
N GLY A 69 35.18 -15.49 -17.77
CA GLY A 69 35.55 -14.23 -17.09
C GLY A 69 34.96 -12.88 -17.53
N ALA A 70 34.22 -12.24 -16.62
CA ALA A 70 34.56 -10.92 -16.07
C ALA A 70 33.43 -10.40 -15.18
N GLU A 71 33.65 -10.51 -13.89
CA GLU A 71 32.97 -9.75 -12.84
C GLU A 71 33.15 -8.24 -13.05
N HIS A 72 32.05 -7.51 -13.28
CA HIS A 72 32.05 -6.06 -13.13
C HIS A 72 30.91 -5.68 -12.19
N GLY A 73 31.33 -5.39 -10.96
CA GLY A 73 30.47 -4.90 -9.88
C GLY A 73 29.70 -3.66 -10.31
N ARG A 74 28.38 -3.71 -10.12
CA ARG A 74 27.53 -2.54 -10.22
C ARG A 74 27.31 -2.01 -8.81
N LEU A 75 28.12 -1.00 -8.49
CA LEU A 75 27.92 0.00 -7.45
C LEU A 75 26.42 0.29 -7.27
N LEU A 76 25.89 0.03 -6.09
CA LEU A 76 24.53 0.38 -5.74
C LEU A 76 24.54 1.85 -5.31
N ASP A 77 24.26 2.74 -6.26
CA ASP A 77 23.91 4.12 -5.97
C ASP A 77 22.44 4.12 -5.53
N THR A 78 22.23 4.00 -4.22
CA THR A 78 20.92 4.22 -3.59
C THR A 78 20.99 5.59 -2.92
N ASP A 79 20.82 6.65 -3.69
CA ASP A 79 20.45 7.95 -3.15
C ASP A 79 18.95 7.92 -2.81
N PHE A 80 18.65 7.36 -1.64
CA PHE A 80 17.34 7.47 -1.01
C PHE A 80 17.26 8.86 -0.39
N GLY A 81 16.89 9.85 -1.20
CA GLY A 81 16.65 11.23 -0.75
C GLY A 81 15.68 11.24 0.43
N ALA A 82 16.18 11.70 1.58
CA ALA A 82 15.39 11.92 2.79
C ALA A 82 14.39 13.08 2.56
N PRO A 83 13.12 12.96 3.01
CA PRO A 83 12.23 14.11 3.07
C PRO A 83 12.58 14.99 4.28
N GLU A 84 12.93 16.25 4.02
CA GLU A 84 13.14 17.26 5.06
C GLU A 84 11.83 17.55 5.81
N ALA A 85 11.83 17.23 7.10
CA ALA A 85 10.79 17.60 8.05
C ALA A 85 10.87 19.13 8.28
N ASN A 86 9.90 19.88 7.75
CA ASN A 86 9.72 21.27 8.16
C ASN A 86 8.85 21.32 9.42
N ALA A 87 9.42 22.01 10.40
CA ALA A 87 9.00 22.14 11.77
C ALA A 87 7.65 22.82 11.93
N SER A 88 6.98 22.46 13.02
CA SER A 88 5.79 23.09 13.56
C SER A 88 6.03 24.58 13.81
N GLU A 89 5.25 25.45 13.18
CA GLU A 89 5.06 26.81 13.68
C GLU A 89 3.87 26.82 14.65
N GLU A 90 4.23 26.93 15.91
CA GLU A 90 3.40 27.28 17.05
C GLU A 90 2.74 28.67 16.87
N GLY A 91 1.51 28.66 16.36
CA GLY A 91 0.63 29.83 16.33
C GLY A 91 0.07 30.16 17.71
N SER A 92 0.75 31.09 18.38
CA SER A 92 0.42 31.80 19.63
C SER A 92 -1.09 31.96 19.92
N VAL A 93 -1.55 31.40 21.05
CA VAL A 93 -2.88 31.67 21.62
C VAL A 93 -2.82 33.00 22.37
N GLN A 94 -3.47 34.04 21.83
CA GLN A 94 -3.64 35.30 22.54
C GLN A 94 -4.82 35.16 23.52
N ARG A 95 -4.51 35.10 24.82
CA ARG A 95 -5.50 35.19 25.90
C ARG A 95 -5.90 36.65 26.05
N ASN A 96 -7.14 36.96 25.73
CA ASN A 96 -7.70 38.30 25.94
C ASN A 96 -8.32 38.36 27.34
N ASP A 97 -7.49 38.61 28.36
CA ASP A 97 -7.96 39.03 29.69
C ASP A 97 -8.25 40.53 29.66
N GLY A 98 -9.41 40.88 29.11
CA GLY A 98 -9.98 42.22 29.18
C GLY A 98 -10.83 42.37 30.44
N GLY A 99 -10.17 42.64 31.57
CA GLY A 99 -10.82 43.09 32.79
C GLY A 99 -11.51 44.44 32.57
N GLY A 100 -12.82 44.48 32.80
CA GLY A 100 -13.63 45.69 32.91
C GLY A 100 -14.27 45.72 34.28
N GLU A 101 -13.57 46.36 35.21
CA GLU A 101 -14.01 46.73 36.54
C GLU A 101 -14.93 47.98 36.46
N GLU A 102 -15.83 48.09 37.44
CA GLU A 102 -16.55 49.27 37.94
C GLU A 102 -17.99 49.62 37.47
N ILE A 103 -18.85 49.57 38.51
CA ILE A 103 -20.14 50.20 38.85
C ILE A 103 -21.45 49.73 38.21
#